data_AF-A0A8J3JZW3-F1
#
_entry.id   AF-A0A8J3JZW3-F1
#
_cell.length_a   1.000
_cell.length_b   1.000
_cell.length_c   1.000
_cell.angle_alpha   90.00
_cell.angle_beta   90.00
_cell.angle_gamma   90.00
#
_symmetry.space_group_name_H-M   'P 1'
#
loop_
_entity.id
_entity.type
_entity.pdbx_description
1 polymer ?
#
loop_
_entity_poly.entity_id
_entity_poly.type
_entity_poly.pdbx_seq_one_letter_code
_entity_poly.pdbx_strand_id
1 'polypeptide(L)' 'MTSHQPAPDPEVPAKPRTRTYLAFYKARILAEDETLDKAGKGALLRREGLYTSLIAA' A
#
# COMPACT_ATOMS: atom_id res chain seq x y z
N MET A 1 50.38 -4.97 7.62
CA MET A 1 49.31 -3.98 7.80
C MET A 1 48.14 -4.45 6.96
N THR A 2 47.11 -5.01 7.58
CA THR A 2 45.97 -5.58 6.84
C THR A 2 44.87 -4.54 6.81
N SER A 3 44.62 -3.96 5.64
CA SER A 3 43.53 -3.01 5.40
C SER A 3 42.18 -3.75 5.44
N HIS A 4 41.36 -3.48 6.45
CA HIS A 4 39.99 -3.97 6.52
C HIS A 4 39.08 -2.99 5.76
N GLN A 5 38.66 -3.37 4.56
CA GLN A 5 37.70 -2.59 3.79
C GLN A 5 36.28 -2.98 4.22
N PRO A 6 35.41 -2.03 4.62
CA PRO A 6 34.05 -2.35 5.06
C PRO A 6 33.22 -2.90 3.88
N ALA A 7 32.35 -3.86 4.20
CA ALA A 7 31.44 -4.45 3.21
C ALA A 7 30.52 -3.39 2.60
N PRO A 8 30.20 -3.49 1.30
CA PRO A 8 29.33 -2.53 0.62
C PRO A 8 27.91 -2.55 1.18
N ASP A 9 27.22 -1.41 1.08
CA ASP A 9 25.84 -1.27 1.53
C ASP A 9 24.90 -2.17 0.69
N PRO A 10 24.08 -3.02 1.31
CA PRO A 10 23.16 -3.89 0.59
C PRO A 10 22.09 -3.11 -0.19
N GLU A 11 21.89 -3.49 -1.45
CA GLU A 11 20.84 -2.93 -2.33
C GLU A 11 19.41 -3.18 -1.80
N VAL A 12 19.24 -4.21 -0.97
CA VAL A 12 17.96 -4.57 -0.36
C VAL A 12 17.96 -4.14 1.11
N PRO A 13 17.04 -3.24 1.53
CA PRO A 13 16.94 -2.84 2.91
C PRO A 13 16.54 -4.03 3.79
N ALA A 14 17.18 -4.16 4.95
CA ALA A 14 16.94 -5.26 5.89
C ALA A 14 15.50 -5.33 6.45
N LYS A 15 14.73 -4.23 6.36
CA LYS A 15 13.33 -4.18 6.80
C LYS A 15 12.40 -3.78 5.65
N PRO A 16 11.31 -4.53 5.42
CA PRO A 16 10.30 -4.13 4.44
C PRO A 16 9.56 -2.89 4.92
N ARG A 17 9.26 -1.97 3.99
CA ARG A 17 8.42 -0.79 4.25
C ARG A 17 6.98 -1.14 3.92
N THR A 18 6.10 -1.10 4.92
CA THR A 18 4.66 -1.25 4.70
C THR A 18 4.07 0.10 4.27
N ARG A 19 3.07 0.06 3.40
CA ARG A 19 2.30 1.25 3.03
C ARG A 19 1.22 1.49 4.07
N THR A 20 1.14 2.71 4.60
CA THR A 20 0.08 3.14 5.53
C THR A 20 -0.93 4.00 4.77
N TYR A 21 -2.21 3.66 4.90
CA TYR A 21 -3.31 4.44 4.34
C TYR A 21 -3.91 5.32 5.44
N LEU A 22 -3.96 6.62 5.17
CA LEU A 22 -4.58 7.61 6.06
C LEU A 22 -6.10 7.38 6.14
N ALA A 23 -6.70 7.72 7.29
CA ALA A 23 -8.14 7.59 7.50
C ALA A 23 -8.97 8.36 6.44
N PHE A 24 -8.55 9.59 6.12
CA PHE A 24 -9.18 10.38 5.06
C PHE A 24 -9.16 9.68 3.69
N TYR A 25 -8.04 9.03 3.36
CA TYR A 25 -7.94 8.30 2.09
C TYR A 25 -8.95 7.15 2.04
N LYS A 26 -9.07 6.37 3.13
CA LYS A 26 -10.06 5.29 3.22
C LYS A 26 -11.50 5.81 3.15
N ALA A 27 -11.81 6.91 3.83
CA ALA A 27 -13.13 7.53 3.81
C ALA A 27 -13.54 7.99 2.40
N ARG A 28 -12.61 8.58 1.63
CA ARG A 28 -12.86 8.96 0.24
C ARG A 28 -13.20 7.75 -0.63
N ILE A 29 -12.47 6.64 -0.47
CA ILE A 29 -12.74 5.41 -1.22
C ILE A 29 -14.09 4.82 -0.84
N LEU A 30 -14.46 4.84 0.44
CA LEU A 30 -15.75 4.34 0.90
C LEU A 30 -16.92 5.15 0.30
N ALA A 31 -16.79 6.49 0.29
CA ALA A 31 -17.80 7.36 -0.33
C ALA A 31 -17.97 7.10 -1.83
N GLU A 32 -16.89 6.82 -2.57
CA GLU A 32 -16.98 6.44 -3.99
C GLU A 32 -17.60 5.03 -4.15
N ASP A 33 -17.21 4.07 -3.32
CA ASP A 33 -17.72 2.68 -3.34
C ASP A 33 -19.24 2.61 -3.13
N GLU A 34 -19.79 3.47 -2.26
CA GLU A 34 -21.24 3.55 -2.01
C GLU A 34 -22.05 3.99 -3.24
N THR A 35 -21.44 4.73 -4.17
CA THR A 35 -22.10 5.21 -5.40
C THR A 35 -22.04 4.22 -6.56
N LEU A 36 -21.23 3.15 -6.43
CA LEU A 36 -20.93 2.22 -7.51
C LEU A 36 -21.73 0.92 -7.40
N ASP A 37 -21.99 0.33 -8.57
CA ASP A 37 -22.54 -1.00 -8.69
C ASP A 37 -21.46 -2.08 -8.41
N LYS A 38 -21.86 -3.36 -8.36
CA LYS A 38 -20.94 -4.46 -8.03
C LYS A 38 -19.72 -4.51 -8.97
N ALA A 39 -19.89 -4.21 -10.25
CA ALA A 39 -18.77 -4.16 -11.20
C ALA A 39 -17.86 -2.95 -10.94
N GLY A 40 -18.46 -1.77 -10.73
CA GLY A 40 -17.76 -0.53 -10.42
C GLY A 40 -16.91 -0.60 -9.16
N LYS A 41 -17.41 -1.20 -8.08
CA LYS A 41 -16.64 -1.41 -6.84
C LYS A 41 -15.36 -2.21 -7.10
N GLY A 42 -15.47 -3.27 -7.88
CA GLY A 42 -14.30 -4.06 -8.28
C GLY A 42 -13.31 -3.27 -9.13
N ALA A 43 -13.77 -2.40 -10.02
CA ALA A 43 -12.90 -1.55 -10.84
C ALA A 43 -12.17 -0.49 -10.00
N LEU A 44 -12.88 0.15 -9.07
CA LEU A 44 -12.32 1.12 -8.12
C LEU A 44 -11.16 0.52 -7.30
N LEU A 45 -11.37 -0.66 -6.70
CA LEU A 45 -10.35 -1.30 -5.87
C LEU A 45 -9.09 -1.67 -6.65
N ARG A 46 -9.23 -2.13 -7.90
CA ARG A 46 -8.09 -2.45 -8.77
C ARG A 46 -7.31 -1.20 -9.17
N ARG A 47 -8.00 -0.10 -9.46
CA ARG A 47 -7.37 1.20 -9.78
C ARG A 47 -6.54 1.72 -8.62
N GLU A 48 -7.03 1.56 -7.40
CA GLU A 48 -6.35 2.04 -6.18
C GLU A 48 -5.33 1.03 -5.61
N GLY A 49 -5.31 -0.21 -6.11
CA GLY A 49 -4.47 -1.30 -5.59
C GLY A 49 -4.89 -1.74 -4.19
N LEU A 50 -6.19 -1.68 -3.90
CA LEU A 50 -6.79 -1.98 -2.60
C LEU A 50 -7.53 -3.31 -2.60
N TYR A 51 -7.62 -3.90 -1.41
CA TYR A 51 -8.49 -5.02 -1.11
C TYR A 51 -9.63 -4.54 -0.21
N THR A 52 -10.76 -5.23 -0.24
CA THR A 52 -11.92 -4.94 0.63
C THR A 52 -11.54 -4.95 2.10
N SER A 53 -10.63 -5.83 2.54
CA SER A 53 -10.11 -5.89 3.91
C SER A 53 -9.35 -4.62 4.36
N LEU A 54 -8.92 -3.76 3.43
CA LEU A 54 -8.19 -2.54 3.75
C LEU A 54 -9.12 -1.34 3.99
N ILE A 55 -10.35 -1.40 3.49
CA ILE A 55 -11.36 -0.34 3.57
C ILE A 55 -12.61 -0.72 4.37
N ALA A 56 -12.82 -2.00 4.66
CA ALA A 56 -13.82 -2.46 5.63
C ALA A 56 -13.39 -2.05 7.05
N ALA A 57 -14.33 -1.45 7.79
CA ALA A 57 -14.16 -1.10 9.20
C ALA A 57 -14.08 -2.35 10.09
#